data_AF-A0A1I6V5A5-F1
#
_entry.id   AF-A0A1I6V5A5-F1
#
_cell.length_a   1.000
_cell.length_b   1.000
_cell.length_c   1.000
_cell.angle_alpha   90.00
_cell.angle_beta   90.00
_cell.angle_gamma   90.00
#
_symmetry.space_group_name_H-M   'P 1'
#
loop_
_entity.id
_entity.type
_entity.pdbx_description
1 polymer ?
#
loop_
_entity_poly.entity_id
_entity_poly.type
_entity_poly.pdbx_seq_one_letter_code
_entity_poly.pdbx_strand_id
1 'polypeptide(L)' 'MKKEPYTMDEILAMVKENKDGKSIQAIAKKFDIDKKTLYHWIVTYG' A
#
# COMPACT_ATOMS: atom_id res chain seq x y z
N MET A 1 -9.13 -7.02 20.03
CA MET A 1 -8.71 -5.97 19.09
C MET A 1 -8.53 -6.62 17.72
N LYS A 2 -9.15 -6.09 16.66
CA LYS A 2 -8.87 -6.58 15.30
C LYS A 2 -7.41 -6.20 14.99
N LYS A 3 -6.54 -7.19 14.71
CA LYS A 3 -5.22 -6.88 14.15
C LYS A 3 -5.46 -6.26 12.79
N GLU A 4 -4.98 -5.05 12.57
CA GLU A 4 -4.94 -4.53 11.22
C GLU A 4 -4.04 -5.45 10.39
N PRO A 5 -4.46 -5.80 9.16
CA PRO A 5 -3.76 -6.79 8.35
C PRO A 5 -2.36 -6.34 7.90
N TYR A 6 -2.04 -5.05 8.04
CA TYR A 6 -0.77 -4.46 7.65
C TYR A 6 -0.25 -3.53 8.74
N THR A 7 1.06 -3.57 8.95
CA THR A 7 1.79 -2.64 9.81
C THR A 7 2.05 -1.31 9.10
N MET A 8 2.35 -0.27 9.87
CA MET A 8 2.71 1.03 9.29
C MET A 8 3.96 0.95 8.41
N ASP A 9 4.93 0.11 8.75
CA ASP A 9 6.13 -0.07 7.93
C ASP A 9 5.82 -0.68 6.56
N GLU A 10 4.89 -1.65 6.51
CA GLU A 10 4.41 -2.24 5.26
C GLU A 10 3.64 -1.23 4.41
N ILE A 11 2.81 -0.39 5.04
CA ILE A 11 2.10 0.71 4.36
C ILE A 11 3.11 1.68 3.75
N LEU A 12 4.11 2.13 4.51
CA LEU A 12 5.14 3.04 4.02
C LEU A 12 5.98 2.43 2.90
N ALA A 13 6.27 1.12 2.97
CA ALA A 13 6.95 0.40 1.90
C ALA A 13 6.13 0.39 0.59
N MET A 14 4.82 0.13 0.68
CA MET A 14 3.92 0.14 -0.48
C MET A 14 3.81 1.54 -1.11
N VAL A 15 3.70 2.59 -0.29
CA VAL A 15 3.66 3.98 -0.75
C VAL A 15 4.98 4.38 -1.41
N LYS A 16 6.11 3.98 -0.84
CA LYS A 16 7.44 4.18 -1.43
C LYS A 16 7.56 3.50 -2.80
N GLU A 17 7.10 2.25 -2.93
CA GLU A 17 7.12 1.57 -4.23
C GLU A 17 6.30 2.30 -5.30
N ASN A 18 5.21 2.97 -4.91
CA ASN A 18 4.46 3.80 -5.84
C ASN A 18 5.22 5.08 -6.22
N LYS A 19 5.89 5.74 -5.26
CA LYS A 19 6.80 6.88 -5.52
C LYS A 19 7.95 6.51 -6.44
N ASP A 20 8.45 5.28 -6.35
CA ASP A 20 9.49 4.73 -7.23
C ASP A 20 8.95 4.37 -8.63
N GLY A 21 7.68 4.69 -8.93
CA GLY A 21 7.07 4.56 -10.25
C GLY A 21 6.36 3.23 -10.50
N LYS A 22 6.24 2.34 -9.51
CA LYS A 22 5.46 1.10 -9.69
C LYS A 22 3.96 1.41 -9.72
N SER A 23 3.24 0.70 -10.59
CA SER A 23 1.79 0.84 -10.68
C SER A 23 1.10 0.28 -9.45
N ILE A 24 -0.03 0.90 -9.07
CA ILE A 24 -0.91 0.44 -7.98
C ILE A 24 -1.28 -1.04 -8.18
N GLN A 25 -1.47 -1.49 -9.42
CA GLN A 25 -1.83 -2.89 -9.70
C GLN A 25 -0.69 -3.86 -9.38
N ALA A 26 0.56 -3.50 -9.68
CA ALA A 26 1.71 -4.34 -9.37
C ALA A 26 1.93 -4.46 -7.86
N ILE A 27 1.80 -3.35 -7.13
CA ILE A 27 1.95 -3.31 -5.67
C ILE A 27 0.80 -4.08 -5.01
N ALA A 28 -0.45 -3.83 -5.43
CA ALA A 28 -1.63 -4.54 -4.93
C ALA A 28 -1.50 -6.06 -5.08
N LYS A 29 -1.03 -6.53 -6.24
CA LYS A 29 -0.79 -7.96 -6.49
C LYS A 29 0.36 -8.51 -5.63
N LYS A 30 1.43 -7.73 -5.42
CA LYS A 30 2.60 -8.14 -4.63
C LYS A 30 2.24 -8.33 -3.15
N PHE A 31 1.43 -7.44 -2.59
CA PHE A 31 1.08 -7.42 -1.17
C PHE A 31 -0.30 -8.05 -0.87
N ASP A 32 -0.97 -8.61 -1.88
CA ASP A 32 -2.33 -9.17 -1.79
C ASP A 32 -3.34 -8.22 -1.13
N ILE A 33 -3.34 -6.97 -1.60
CA ILE A 33 -4.19 -5.90 -1.07
C ILE A 33 -5.15 -5.35 -2.12
N ASP A 34 -6.35 -4.97 -1.67
CA ASP A 34 -7.28 -4.25 -2.52
C ASP A 34 -6.70 -2.91 -2.99
N LYS A 35 -6.89 -2.61 -4.28
CA LYS A 35 -6.37 -1.40 -4.92
C LYS A 35 -6.91 -0.12 -4.27
N LYS A 36 -8.15 -0.11 -3.77
CA LYS A 36 -8.74 1.06 -3.09
C LYS A 36 -8.05 1.35 -1.78
N THR A 37 -7.73 0.31 -1.00
CA THR A 37 -7.00 0.46 0.26
C THR A 37 -5.61 1.01 0.00
N LEU A 38 -4.89 0.45 -0.98
CA LEU A 38 -3.58 0.96 -1.38
C LEU A 38 -3.65 2.40 -1.90
N TYR A 39 -4.66 2.73 -2.72
CA TYR A 39 -4.86 4.10 -3.21
C TYR A 39 -5.09 5.09 -2.06
N HIS A 40 -5.92 4.72 -1.08
CA HIS A 40 -6.14 5.54 0.11
C HIS A 40 -4.82 5.85 0.83
N TRP A 41 -3.97 4.85 1.06
CA TRP A 41 -2.68 5.06 1.71
C TRP A 41 -1.69 5.89 0.88
N ILE A 42 -1.69 5.74 -0.44
CA ILE A 42 -0.89 6.59 -1.33
C ILE A 42 -1.33 8.05 -1.21
N VAL A 43 -2.63 8.33 -1.09
CA VAL A 43 -3.14 9.69 -0.89
C VAL A 43 -2.85 10.22 0.52
N THR A 44 -2.88 9.35 1.54
CA THR A 44 -2.69 9.75 2.94
C THR A 44 -1.22 9.95 3.33
N TYR A 45 -0.31 9.11 2.81
CA TYR A 45 1.11 9.08 3.22
C TYR A 45 2.09 9.38 2.08
N GLY A 46 1.61 9.44 0.84
CA GLY A 46 2.41 9.78 -0.34
C GLY A 46 2.65 11.27 -0.45
#